data_AF-A0A1S8C5N7-F1
#
_entry.id   AF-A0A1S8C5N7-F1
#
_cell.length_a   1.000
_cell.length_b   1.000
_cell.length_c   1.000
_cell.angle_alpha   90.00
_cell.angle_beta   90.00
_cell.angle_gamma   90.00
#
_symmetry.space_group_name_H-M   'P 1'
#
loop_
_entity.id
_entity.type
_entity.pdbx_description
1 polymer ?
#
loop_
_entity_poly.entity_id
_entity_poly.type
_entity_poly.pdbx_seq_one_letter_code
_entity_poly.pdbx_strand_id
1 'polypeptide(L)'
;GAGHALLGWVWPANPWTAAYRREREAPRERPAGWLSGSCLLVDLAAFWSVGGFDPGYFMYFEDVDLAERLGRRGYLHVYAPSAVVTHEGGHATRRQPHRMARVHHTSALRYLSGQYPGWRNAPLRGVLRGGLGARMLLSYVSGRVAAGAPFQRGAGDLHTIRTES
;
A
#
# COMPACT_ATOMS: atom_id res chain seq x y z
N GLY A 1 -7.60 -3.87 -8.95
CA GLY A 1 -6.71 -2.71 -9.06
C GLY A 1 -7.50 -1.42 -9.23
N ALA A 2 -7.89 -1.06 -10.44
CA ALA A 2 -8.56 0.23 -10.73
C ALA A 2 -9.96 0.38 -10.11
N GLY A 3 -10.79 -0.68 -10.12
CA GLY A 3 -12.13 -0.65 -9.53
C GLY A 3 -12.15 -0.46 -8.01
N HIS A 4 -11.14 -0.98 -7.30
CA HIS A 4 -10.96 -0.72 -5.86
C HIS A 4 -10.57 0.75 -5.60
N ALA A 5 -9.65 1.29 -6.42
CA ALA A 5 -9.18 2.66 -6.29
C ALA A 5 -10.28 3.71 -6.56
N LEU A 6 -11.23 3.42 -7.45
CA LEU A 6 -12.31 4.34 -7.82
C LEU A 6 -13.60 4.14 -7.00
N LEU A 7 -14.02 2.89 -6.78
CA LEU A 7 -15.29 2.57 -6.12
C LEU A 7 -15.15 2.22 -4.65
N GLY A 8 -13.93 1.99 -4.13
CA GLY A 8 -13.73 1.59 -2.73
C GLY A 8 -14.16 2.65 -1.71
N TRP A 9 -14.21 3.92 -2.12
CA TRP A 9 -14.64 5.04 -1.28
C TRP A 9 -16.16 5.23 -1.23
N VAL A 10 -16.89 4.78 -2.26
CA VAL A 10 -18.36 4.90 -2.37
C VAL A 10 -19.06 3.57 -2.07
N TRP A 11 -18.43 2.45 -2.44
CA TRP A 11 -18.93 1.09 -2.22
C TRP A 11 -17.81 0.18 -1.69
N PRO A 12 -17.60 0.19 -0.36
CA PRO A 12 -16.51 -0.54 0.29
C PRO A 12 -16.57 -2.06 0.11
N ALA A 13 -17.73 -2.62 -0.26
CA ALA A 13 -17.98 -4.05 -0.43
C ALA A 13 -18.08 -4.50 -1.91
N ASN A 14 -17.69 -3.65 -2.87
CA ASN A 14 -17.83 -4.01 -4.28
C ASN A 14 -16.96 -5.23 -4.67
N PRO A 15 -17.35 -6.01 -5.71
CA PRO A 15 -16.67 -7.25 -6.11
C PRO A 15 -15.19 -7.05 -6.44
N TRP A 16 -14.79 -5.91 -6.99
CA TRP A 16 -13.39 -5.60 -7.30
C TRP A 16 -12.56 -5.28 -6.06
N THR A 17 -13.18 -4.67 -5.04
CA THR A 17 -12.58 -4.46 -3.73
C THR A 17 -12.49 -5.77 -2.96
N ALA A 18 -13.53 -6.62 -3.00
CA ALA A 18 -13.50 -7.95 -2.42
C ALA A 18 -12.44 -8.85 -3.08
N ALA A 19 -12.33 -8.82 -4.42
CA ALA A 19 -11.30 -9.52 -5.17
C ALA A 19 -9.89 -8.94 -4.97
N TYR A 20 -9.77 -7.65 -4.63
CA TYR A 20 -8.51 -7.03 -4.23
C TYR A 20 -8.11 -7.42 -2.81
N ARG A 21 -9.05 -7.37 -1.85
CA ARG A 21 -8.80 -7.73 -0.45
C ARG A 21 -8.67 -9.24 -0.23
N ARG A 22 -9.18 -10.06 -1.15
CA ARG A 22 -9.17 -11.55 -1.14
C ARG A 22 -9.45 -12.14 0.25
N GLU A 23 -10.35 -11.51 1.01
CA GLU A 23 -10.66 -11.86 2.40
C GLU A 23 -11.22 -13.28 2.55
N ARG A 24 -11.75 -13.86 1.47
CA ARG A 24 -12.42 -15.16 1.45
C ARG A 24 -11.53 -16.32 0.96
N GLU A 25 -10.29 -16.06 0.56
CA GLU A 25 -9.37 -17.12 0.14
C GLU A 25 -8.49 -17.57 1.31
N ALA A 26 -8.31 -18.89 1.45
CA ALA A 26 -7.35 -19.45 2.40
C ALA A 26 -5.93 -18.92 2.10
N PRO A 27 -5.13 -18.60 3.14
CA PRO A 27 -3.76 -18.12 2.94
C PRO A 27 -2.93 -19.19 2.23
N ARG A 28 -2.38 -18.83 1.07
CA ARG A 28 -1.47 -19.69 0.31
C ARG A 28 -0.30 -18.88 -0.19
N GLU A 29 0.85 -19.53 -0.30
CA GLU A 29 2.03 -18.93 -0.90
C GLU A 29 1.74 -18.54 -2.35
N ARG A 30 2.13 -17.31 -2.74
CA ARG A 30 1.88 -16.83 -4.10
C ARG A 30 2.73 -15.61 -4.45
N PRO A 31 2.98 -15.38 -5.75
CA PRO A 31 3.42 -14.10 -6.26
C PRO A 31 2.51 -12.95 -5.81
N ALA A 32 3.11 -11.82 -5.48
CA ALA A 32 2.45 -10.57 -5.14
C ALA A 32 3.03 -9.41 -5.98
N GLY A 33 2.24 -8.36 -6.19
CA GLY A 33 2.75 -7.16 -6.86
C GLY A 33 3.71 -6.34 -5.99
N TRP A 34 3.53 -6.42 -4.68
CA TRP A 34 4.36 -5.81 -3.64
C TRP A 34 4.05 -6.48 -2.30
N LEU A 35 4.92 -6.31 -1.31
CA LEU A 35 4.77 -6.79 0.06
C LEU A 35 4.83 -5.61 1.02
N SER A 36 4.10 -5.68 2.14
CA SER A 36 4.12 -4.61 3.13
C SER A 36 5.49 -4.50 3.80
N GLY A 37 5.98 -3.27 3.94
CA GLY A 37 7.20 -2.98 4.71
C GLY A 37 7.13 -3.34 6.20
N SER A 38 5.94 -3.65 6.73
CA SER A 38 5.76 -4.10 8.13
C SER A 38 6.41 -5.47 8.42
N CYS A 39 6.57 -6.31 7.39
CA CYS A 39 7.25 -7.60 7.50
C CYS A 39 7.78 -8.03 6.13
N LEU A 40 9.08 -7.83 5.92
CA LEU A 40 9.75 -8.13 4.67
C LEU A 40 11.05 -8.89 4.94
N LEU A 41 11.24 -10.00 4.24
CA LEU A 41 12.54 -10.65 4.09
C LEU A 41 13.02 -10.39 2.66
N VAL A 42 14.24 -9.89 2.51
CA VAL A 42 14.80 -9.52 1.21
C VAL A 42 16.25 -9.98 1.13
N ASP A 43 16.66 -10.46 -0.05
CA ASP A 43 18.07 -10.68 -0.33
C ASP A 43 18.82 -9.35 -0.29
N LEU A 44 19.92 -9.30 0.47
CA LEU A 44 20.62 -8.05 0.73
C LEU A 44 21.31 -7.52 -0.55
N ALA A 45 21.80 -8.41 -1.41
CA ALA A 45 22.40 -8.01 -2.68
C ALA A 45 21.34 -7.45 -3.64
N ALA A 46 20.16 -8.07 -3.72
CA ALA A 46 19.02 -7.55 -4.47
C ALA A 46 18.57 -6.18 -3.95
N PHE A 47 18.44 -6.02 -2.63
CA PHE A 47 18.07 -4.76 -1.98
C PHE A 47 19.05 -3.64 -2.32
N TRP A 48 20.35 -3.88 -2.18
CA TRP A 48 21.36 -2.88 -2.51
C TRP A 48 21.53 -2.65 -4.00
N SER A 49 21.24 -3.65 -4.85
CA SER A 49 21.29 -3.45 -6.29
C SER A 49 20.39 -2.29 -6.71
N VAL A 50 19.20 -2.16 -6.11
CA VAL A 50 18.21 -1.11 -6.41
C VAL A 50 18.41 0.18 -5.60
N GLY A 51 19.41 0.23 -4.72
CA GLY A 51 19.68 1.38 -3.85
C GLY A 51 18.86 1.41 -2.56
N GLY A 52 18.25 0.29 -2.16
CA GLY A 52 17.44 0.20 -0.94
C GLY A 52 16.12 0.97 -1.01
N PHE A 53 15.62 1.47 0.13
CA PHE A 53 14.44 2.34 0.17
C PHE A 53 14.79 3.75 -0.36
N ASP A 54 13.87 4.38 -1.11
CA ASP A 54 14.04 5.77 -1.53
C ASP A 54 13.81 6.70 -0.32
N PRO A 55 14.82 7.46 0.13
CA PRO A 55 14.71 8.34 1.29
C PRO A 55 13.74 9.51 1.08
N GLY A 56 13.25 9.72 -0.14
CA GLY A 56 12.18 10.67 -0.44
C GLY A 56 10.79 10.25 0.07
N TYR A 57 10.63 9.01 0.55
CA TYR A 57 9.46 8.58 1.29
C TYR A 57 9.76 8.58 2.79
N PHE A 58 8.99 9.39 3.55
CA PHE A 58 8.99 9.27 5.01
C PHE A 58 8.14 8.06 5.46
N MET A 59 6.98 7.85 4.81
CA MET A 59 6.06 6.75 5.08
C MET A 59 5.06 6.63 3.92
N TYR A 60 4.53 5.43 3.71
CA TYR A 60 3.67 5.01 2.60
C TYR A 60 4.35 5.01 1.23
N PHE A 61 4.01 4.01 0.41
CA PHE A 61 4.50 3.80 -0.96
C PHE A 61 6.00 3.49 -1.09
N GLU A 62 6.78 3.52 0.00
CA GLU A 62 8.19 3.13 0.01
C GLU A 62 8.39 1.65 -0.35
N ASP A 63 7.46 0.81 0.09
CA ASP A 63 7.45 -0.63 -0.14
C ASP A 63 6.95 -0.97 -1.55
N VAL A 64 5.94 -0.26 -2.05
CA VAL A 64 5.49 -0.35 -3.45
C VAL A 64 6.59 0.06 -4.41
N ASP A 65 7.27 1.17 -4.14
CA ASP A 65 8.40 1.66 -4.94
C ASP A 65 9.58 0.67 -4.95
N LEU A 66 9.94 0.14 -3.78
CA LEU A 66 10.97 -0.90 -3.68
C LEU A 66 10.60 -2.14 -4.47
N ALA A 67 9.36 -2.62 -4.33
CA ALA A 67 8.88 -3.80 -5.03
C ALA A 67 8.93 -3.62 -6.54
N GLU A 68 8.54 -2.45 -7.04
CA GLU A 68 8.62 -2.16 -8.45
C GLU A 68 10.06 -2.12 -8.97
N ARG A 69 10.97 -1.44 -8.27
CA ARG A 69 12.39 -1.39 -8.68
C ARG A 69 13.04 -2.76 -8.71
N LEU A 70 12.71 -3.62 -7.74
CA LEU A 70 13.13 -5.02 -7.72
C LEU A 70 12.49 -5.81 -8.87
N GLY A 71 11.19 -5.63 -9.12
CA GLY A 71 10.48 -6.29 -10.22
C GLY A 71 11.03 -5.92 -11.60
N ARG A 72 11.44 -4.67 -11.81
CA ARG A 72 12.11 -4.21 -13.05
C ARG A 72 13.48 -4.89 -13.27
N ARG A 73 14.08 -5.46 -12.22
CA ARG A 73 15.29 -6.29 -12.29
C ARG A 73 15.01 -7.79 -12.34
N GLY A 74 13.76 -8.20 -12.44
CA GLY A 74 13.35 -9.60 -12.54
C GLY A 74 13.20 -10.33 -11.21
N TYR A 75 13.28 -9.64 -10.07
CA TYR A 75 13.01 -10.24 -8.77
C TYR A 75 11.52 -10.48 -8.55
N LEU A 76 11.19 -11.59 -7.90
CA LEU A 76 9.82 -11.98 -7.56
C LEU A 76 9.49 -11.63 -6.12
N HIS A 77 8.29 -11.11 -5.89
CA HIS A 77 7.74 -10.91 -4.54
C HIS A 77 6.81 -12.06 -4.20
N VAL A 78 7.03 -12.73 -3.08
CA VAL A 78 6.24 -13.88 -2.66
C VAL A 78 5.59 -13.60 -1.32
N TYR A 79 4.27 -13.69 -1.26
CA TYR A 79 3.53 -13.68 -0.01
C TYR A 79 3.68 -15.05 0.66
N ALA A 80 4.28 -15.10 1.85
CA ALA A 80 4.48 -16.33 2.61
C ALA A 80 3.52 -16.36 3.84
N PRO A 81 2.42 -17.13 3.80
CA PRO A 81 1.45 -17.16 4.89
C PRO A 81 1.97 -17.82 6.18
N SER A 82 3.07 -18.57 6.11
CA SER A 82 3.75 -19.17 7.25
C SER A 82 4.53 -18.16 8.10
N ALA A 83 4.92 -17.02 7.51
CA ALA A 83 5.59 -15.92 8.20
C ALA A 83 4.55 -14.96 8.78
N VAL A 84 4.24 -15.15 10.07
CA VAL A 84 3.20 -14.39 10.77
C VAL A 84 3.84 -13.43 11.77
N VAL A 85 3.49 -12.15 11.68
CA VAL A 85 3.86 -11.13 12.67
C VAL A 85 2.64 -10.34 13.12
N THR A 86 2.67 -9.85 14.36
CA THR A 86 1.67 -8.91 14.87
C THR A 86 2.12 -7.49 14.53
N HIS A 87 1.30 -6.77 13.76
CA HIS A 87 1.57 -5.37 13.42
C HIS A 87 0.59 -4.45 14.17
N GLU A 88 1.12 -3.66 15.11
CA GLU A 88 0.37 -2.60 15.78
C GLU A 88 0.19 -1.39 14.84
N GLY A 89 -0.72 -1.52 13.88
CA GLY A 89 -0.95 -0.51 12.87
C GLY A 89 -1.55 0.80 13.41
N GLY A 90 -1.16 1.92 12.80
CA GLY A 90 -1.88 3.19 12.95
C GLY A 90 -1.55 4.00 14.20
N HIS A 91 -0.55 3.63 15.00
CA HIS A 91 -0.14 4.42 16.16
C HIS A 91 0.27 5.87 15.77
N ALA A 92 1.06 6.01 14.70
CA ALA A 92 1.42 7.31 14.13
C ALA A 92 0.21 8.05 13.53
N THR A 93 -0.65 7.33 12.80
CA THR A 93 -1.86 7.87 12.16
C THR A 93 -2.91 8.35 13.16
N ARG A 94 -3.09 7.63 14.27
CA ARG A 94 -4.02 8.00 15.34
C ARG A 94 -3.55 9.24 16.10
N ARG A 95 -2.23 9.38 16.32
CA ARG A 95 -1.66 10.55 17.01
C ARG A 95 -1.71 11.82 16.17
N GLN A 96 -1.50 11.74 14.86
CA GLN A 96 -1.45 12.91 13.98
C GLN A 96 -2.16 12.64 12.63
N PRO A 97 -3.49 12.48 12.61
CA PRO A 97 -4.23 12.03 11.43
C PRO A 97 -4.07 12.97 10.24
N HIS A 98 -4.16 14.29 10.45
CA HIS A 98 -3.98 15.29 9.38
C HIS A 98 -2.58 15.26 8.79
N ARG A 99 -1.54 15.11 9.62
CA ARG A 99 -0.17 15.01 9.13
C ARG A 99 0.03 13.71 8.35
N MET A 100 -0.43 12.58 8.87
CA MET A 100 -0.25 11.29 8.21
C MET A 100 -1.06 11.18 6.91
N ALA A 101 -2.24 11.82 6.84
CA ALA A 101 -2.97 11.95 5.59
C ALA A 101 -2.21 12.79 4.56
N ARG A 102 -1.60 13.92 4.96
CA ARG A 102 -0.73 14.70 4.06
C ARG A 102 0.44 13.88 3.57
N VAL A 103 1.16 13.19 4.46
CA VAL A 103 2.26 12.30 4.12
C VAL A 103 1.82 11.25 3.10
N HIS A 104 0.70 10.58 3.33
CA HIS A 104 0.15 9.59 2.40
C HIS A 104 -0.09 10.18 1.01
N HIS A 105 -0.72 11.36 0.91
CA HIS A 105 -0.99 11.98 -0.39
C HIS A 105 0.29 12.46 -1.08
N THR A 106 1.26 13.01 -0.34
CA THR A 106 2.54 13.43 -0.91
C THR A 106 3.35 12.23 -1.42
N SER A 107 3.38 11.12 -0.67
CA SER A 107 4.03 9.87 -1.09
C SER A 107 3.34 9.26 -2.30
N ALA A 108 2.00 9.18 -2.30
CA ALA A 108 1.23 8.69 -3.46
C ALA A 108 1.50 9.51 -4.72
N LEU A 109 1.56 10.84 -4.57
CA LEU A 109 1.86 11.73 -5.70
C LEU A 109 3.28 11.54 -6.22
N ARG A 110 4.27 11.37 -5.32
CA ARG A 110 5.67 11.10 -5.68
C ARG A 110 5.74 9.83 -6.51
N TYR A 111 5.18 8.72 -6.00
CA TYR A 111 5.16 7.43 -6.68
C TYR A 111 4.52 7.54 -8.06
N LEU A 112 3.27 8.02 -8.13
CA LEU A 112 2.55 8.13 -9.40
C LEU A 112 3.24 9.07 -10.40
N SER A 113 3.86 10.16 -9.94
CA SER A 113 4.62 11.05 -10.83
C SER A 113 5.88 10.37 -11.39
N GLY A 114 6.53 9.52 -10.60
CA GLY A 114 7.68 8.72 -11.02
C GLY A 114 7.35 7.66 -12.06
N GLN A 115 6.13 7.10 -12.02
CA GLN A 115 5.64 6.12 -12.99
C GLN A 115 5.46 6.68 -14.40
N TYR A 116 5.25 7.99 -14.53
CA TYR A 116 5.02 8.65 -15.82
C TYR A 116 6.07 9.75 -16.07
N PRO A 117 7.34 9.38 -16.31
CA PRO A 117 8.40 10.35 -16.62
C PRO A 117 8.21 10.98 -18.00
N GLY A 118 8.93 12.06 -18.28
CA GLY A 118 8.90 12.76 -19.58
C GLY A 118 7.86 13.87 -19.70
N TRP A 119 8.00 14.70 -20.74
CA TRP A 119 7.17 15.88 -20.96
C TRP A 119 5.78 15.53 -21.52
N ARG A 120 5.67 14.47 -22.32
CA ARG A 120 4.39 14.00 -22.89
C ARG A 120 3.38 13.58 -21.81
N ASN A 121 3.89 13.11 -20.67
CA ASN A 121 3.09 12.73 -19.51
C ASN A 121 2.81 13.89 -18.56
N ALA A 122 3.28 15.11 -18.85
CA ALA A 122 3.06 16.27 -17.99
C ALA A 122 1.57 16.59 -17.76
N PRO A 123 0.67 16.52 -18.77
CA PRO A 123 -0.76 16.72 -18.56
C PRO A 123 -1.35 15.67 -17.61
N LEU A 124 -0.98 14.39 -17.79
CA LEU A 124 -1.41 13.29 -16.92
C LEU A 124 -0.96 13.51 -15.47
N ARG A 125 0.30 13.90 -15.26
CA ARG A 125 0.80 14.26 -13.91
C ARG A 125 0.05 15.45 -13.32
N GLY A 126 -0.35 16.43 -14.14
CA GLY A 126 -1.21 17.54 -13.73
C GLY A 126 -2.58 17.06 -13.23
N VAL A 127 -3.24 16.17 -13.97
CA VAL A 127 -4.51 15.55 -13.58
C VAL A 127 -4.38 14.75 -12.27
N LEU A 128 -3.34 13.92 -12.15
CA LEU A 128 -3.08 13.14 -10.93
C LEU A 128 -2.83 14.05 -9.71
N ARG A 129 -2.05 15.12 -9.88
CA ARG A 129 -1.83 16.16 -8.85
C ARG A 129 -3.14 16.82 -8.44
N GLY A 130 -3.94 17.26 -9.40
CA GLY A 130 -5.23 17.90 -9.16
C GLY A 130 -6.20 16.97 -8.43
N GLY A 131 -6.33 15.72 -8.89
CA GLY A 131 -7.20 14.71 -8.30
C GLY A 131 -6.82 14.34 -6.86
N LEU A 132 -5.53 14.10 -6.59
CA LEU A 132 -5.08 13.84 -5.22
C LEU A 132 -5.20 15.06 -4.32
N GLY A 133 -4.93 16.26 -4.83
CA GLY A 133 -5.09 17.52 -4.11
C GLY A 133 -6.55 17.78 -3.71
N ALA A 134 -7.48 17.62 -4.65
CA ALA A 134 -8.91 17.75 -4.40
C ALA A 134 -9.40 16.71 -3.37
N ARG A 135 -8.95 15.44 -3.50
CA ARG A 135 -9.27 14.39 -2.52
C ARG A 135 -8.75 14.72 -1.13
N MET A 136 -7.54 15.27 -1.00
CA MET A 136 -6.98 15.69 0.28
C MET A 136 -7.82 16.81 0.90
N LEU A 137 -8.19 17.83 0.10
CA LEU A 137 -9.03 18.93 0.54
C LEU A 137 -10.42 18.45 0.99
N LEU A 138 -11.08 17.60 0.19
CA LEU A 138 -12.36 17.00 0.57
C LEU A 138 -12.25 16.18 1.86
N SER A 139 -11.18 15.39 2.01
CA SER A 139 -10.97 14.59 3.24
C SER A 139 -10.79 15.49 4.46
N TYR A 140 -10.09 16.61 4.29
CA TYR A 140 -9.88 17.61 5.33
C TYR A 140 -11.17 18.32 5.73
N VAL A 141 -11.94 18.80 4.75
CA VAL A 141 -13.21 19.53 4.96
C VAL A 141 -14.31 18.61 5.49
N SER A 142 -14.33 17.34 5.09
CA SER A 142 -15.32 16.35 5.55
C SER A 142 -15.00 15.67 6.89
N GLY A 143 -13.85 15.99 7.51
CA GLY A 143 -13.43 15.37 8.77
C GLY A 143 -13.07 13.88 8.69
N ARG A 144 -13.06 13.27 7.48
CA ARG A 144 -12.81 11.83 7.26
C ARG A 144 -11.33 11.44 7.24
N VAL A 145 -10.45 12.33 7.70
CA VAL A 145 -8.99 12.17 7.70
C VAL A 145 -8.52 10.96 8.54
N ALA A 146 -9.33 10.51 9.50
CA ALA A 146 -8.94 9.47 10.46
C ALA A 146 -9.42 8.04 10.14
N ALA A 147 -10.23 7.84 9.08
CA ALA A 147 -10.72 6.51 8.74
C ALA A 147 -9.63 5.70 8.02
N GLY A 148 -8.73 5.09 8.79
CA GLY A 148 -7.84 4.04 8.29
C GLY A 148 -8.64 2.86 7.74
N ALA A 149 -8.05 2.09 6.83
CA ALA A 149 -8.66 0.85 6.38
C ALA A 149 -8.85 -0.10 7.58
N PRO A 150 -10.02 -0.77 7.70
CA PRO A 150 -10.22 -1.78 8.74
C PRO A 150 -9.15 -2.88 8.62
N PHE A 151 -8.67 -3.38 9.76
CA PHE A 151 -7.68 -4.47 9.80
C PHE A 151 -8.25 -5.70 9.11
N GLN A 152 -7.43 -6.35 8.27
CA GLN A 152 -7.87 -7.49 7.47
C GLN A 152 -8.03 -8.79 8.30
N ARG A 153 -7.23 -8.96 9.37
CA ARG A 153 -7.34 -10.06 10.37
C ARG A 153 -6.78 -9.62 11.71
N GLY A 154 -7.31 -10.19 12.80
CA GLY A 154 -6.88 -9.94 14.17
C GLY A 154 -6.02 -11.08 14.72
N ALA A 155 -5.33 -10.85 15.85
CA ALA A 155 -4.52 -11.88 16.51
C ALA A 155 -5.31 -13.15 16.87
N GLY A 156 -6.63 -13.04 17.08
CA GLY A 156 -7.51 -14.18 17.35
C GLY A 156 -7.63 -15.19 16.20
N ASP A 157 -7.40 -14.76 14.96
CA ASP A 157 -7.54 -15.62 13.76
C ASP A 157 -6.33 -16.53 13.53
N LEU A 158 -5.24 -16.32 14.28
CA LEU A 158 -3.98 -17.08 14.15
C LEU A 158 -4.00 -18.42 14.88
N HIS A 159 -4.83 -18.55 15.92
CA HIS A 159 -4.93 -19.78 16.72
C HIS A 159 -5.61 -20.92 15.97
N THR A 160 -6.50 -20.61 15.02
CA THR A 160 -7.22 -21.59 14.21
C THR A 160 -6.32 -22.28 13.17
N ILE A 161 -5.25 -21.61 12.72
CA ILE A 161 -4.35 -22.14 11.69
C ILE A 161 -3.38 -23.20 12.26
N ARG A 162 -3.13 -23.18 13.57
CA ARG A 162 -2.17 -24.08 14.24
C ARG A 162 -2.77 -25.42 14.70
N THR A 163 -4.08 -25.62 14.59
CA THR A 163 -4.77 -26.81 15.09
C THR A 163 -5.19 -27.81 14.01
N GLU A 164 -4.91 -27.52 12.73
CA GLU A 164 -5.24 -28.38 11.58
C GLU A 164 -3.99 -28.90 10.84
N SER A 165 -2.90 -29.19 11.55
CA SER A 165 -1.67 -29.79 11.01
C SER A 165 -1.33 -31.11 11.67
#